data_AF-A0A2X2T8T3-F1
#
_entry.id   AF-A0A2X2T8T3-F1
#
_cell.length_a   1.000
_cell.length_b   1.000
_cell.length_c   1.000
_cell.angle_alpha   90.00
_cell.angle_beta   90.00
_cell.angle_gamma   90.00
#
_symmetry.space_group_name_H-M   'P 1'
#
loop_
_entity.id
_entity.type
_entity.pdbx_description
1 polymer ?
#
loop_
_entity_poly.entity_id
_entity_poly.type
_entity_poly.pdbx_seq_one_letter_code
_entity_poly.pdbx_strand_id
1 'polypeptide(L)'
;MKSTEINALTEKFPLLSELTALNETTWFNPGTTSLAEGLPHVGLTEQDVKEAHARLARFAPYLAKAFPETAATGGIIESELAAIPAMQKRLEKENGQKLCGNLWLKKDSHLPISGSIKARGGHL
;
A
#
# COMPACT_ATOMS: atom_id res chain seq x y z
N MET A 1 -2.27 29.68 -6.44
CA MET A 1 -3.75 29.65 -6.37
C MET A 1 -4.22 30.94 -5.73
N LYS A 2 -5.27 31.58 -6.26
CA LYS A 2 -5.79 32.81 -5.65
C LYS A 2 -6.55 32.45 -4.36
N SER A 3 -6.46 33.28 -3.32
CA SER A 3 -7.13 33.03 -2.03
C SER A 3 -8.64 32.77 -2.17
N THR A 4 -9.29 33.41 -3.14
CA THR A 4 -10.71 33.24 -3.45
C THR A 4 -11.04 31.82 -3.95
N GLU A 5 -10.13 31.18 -4.66
CA GLU A 5 -10.31 29.81 -5.18
C GLU A 5 -10.20 28.77 -4.05
N ILE A 6 -9.32 29.01 -3.07
CA ILE A 6 -9.17 28.15 -1.89
C ILE A 6 -10.41 28.23 -1.00
N ASN A 7 -10.96 29.43 -0.80
CA ASN A 7 -12.18 29.62 0.00
C ASN A 7 -13.38 28.91 -0.65
N ALA A 8 -13.57 29.08 -1.96
CA ALA A 8 -14.66 28.41 -2.68
C ALA A 8 -14.54 26.87 -2.63
N LEU A 9 -13.33 26.32 -2.69
CA LEU A 9 -13.10 24.88 -2.51
C LEU A 9 -13.41 24.43 -1.09
N THR A 10 -13.04 25.22 -0.08
CA THR A 10 -13.28 24.90 1.34
C THR A 10 -14.76 24.94 1.68
N GLU A 11 -15.52 25.89 1.13
CA GLU A 11 -16.98 25.92 1.25
C GLU A 11 -17.64 24.69 0.62
N LYS A 12 -17.15 24.26 -0.56
CA LYS A 12 -17.66 23.09 -1.27
C LYS A 12 -17.26 21.77 -0.61
N PHE A 13 -16.06 21.69 -0.05
CA PHE A 13 -15.48 20.51 0.58
C PHE A 13 -14.97 20.88 1.98
N PRO A 14 -15.86 20.92 3.00
CA PRO A 14 -15.51 21.36 4.34
C PRO A 14 -14.32 20.63 4.96
N LEU A 15 -14.08 19.36 4.58
CA LEU A 15 -12.93 18.58 5.04
C LEU A 15 -11.57 19.25 4.72
N LEU A 16 -11.52 20.12 3.70
CA LEU A 16 -10.32 20.87 3.38
C LEU A 16 -9.88 21.80 4.51
N SER A 17 -10.80 22.31 5.35
CA SER A 17 -10.40 23.14 6.50
C SER A 17 -9.56 22.34 7.49
N GLU A 18 -9.99 21.11 7.81
CA GLU A 18 -9.26 20.17 8.67
C GLU A 18 -7.86 19.84 8.10
N LEU A 19 -7.79 19.59 6.78
CA LEU A 19 -6.51 19.33 6.10
C LEU A 19 -5.56 20.53 6.13
N THR A 20 -6.08 21.75 5.91
CA THR A 20 -5.26 22.99 5.99
C THR A 20 -4.81 23.31 7.41
N ALA A 21 -5.57 22.87 8.42
CA ALA A 21 -5.23 23.01 9.83
C ALA A 21 -4.21 21.94 10.30
N LEU A 22 -3.82 20.99 9.43
CA LEU A 22 -2.95 19.85 9.75
C LEU A 22 -3.54 18.90 10.81
N ASN A 23 -4.87 18.87 10.93
CA ASN A 23 -5.55 17.95 11.83
C ASN A 23 -5.49 16.54 11.25
N GLU A 24 -5.20 15.55 12.10
CA GLU A 24 -5.31 14.13 11.72
C GLU A 24 -6.75 13.85 11.27
N THR A 25 -6.90 13.54 9.98
CA THR A 25 -8.20 13.53 9.31
C THR A 25 -8.45 12.15 8.70
N THR A 26 -9.65 11.61 8.92
CA THR A 26 -10.10 10.36 8.31
C THR A 26 -11.28 10.63 7.38
N TRP A 27 -11.21 10.16 6.13
CA TRP A 27 -12.31 10.22 5.17
C TRP A 27 -12.64 8.83 4.66
N PHE A 28 -13.88 8.41 4.91
CA PHE A 28 -14.42 7.17 4.35
C PHE A 28 -15.08 7.50 3.02
N ASN A 29 -14.61 6.88 1.93
CA ASN A 29 -15.20 7.09 0.60
C ASN A 29 -16.66 6.59 0.58
N PRO A 30 -17.67 7.47 0.40
CA PRO A 30 -19.06 7.06 0.34
C PRO A 30 -19.44 6.38 -0.99
N GLY A 31 -18.57 6.45 -2.00
CA GLY A 31 -18.78 5.92 -3.35
C GLY A 31 -18.00 4.66 -3.65
N THR A 32 -17.75 3.79 -2.67
CA THR A 32 -17.18 2.47 -2.96
C THR A 32 -18.16 1.64 -3.76
N THR A 33 -17.69 0.98 -4.82
CA THR A 33 -18.52 0.16 -5.71
C THR A 33 -18.15 -1.32 -5.60
N SER A 34 -18.94 -2.18 -6.23
CA SER A 34 -18.56 -3.57 -6.43
C SER A 34 -17.36 -3.69 -7.37
N LEU A 35 -16.66 -4.83 -7.35
CA LEU A 35 -15.56 -5.10 -8.29
C LEU A 35 -16.04 -4.99 -9.74
N ALA A 36 -17.20 -5.54 -10.07
CA ALA A 36 -17.74 -5.53 -11.44
C ALA A 36 -18.00 -4.11 -11.96
N GLU A 37 -18.48 -3.21 -11.09
CA GLU A 37 -18.73 -1.81 -11.44
C GLU A 37 -17.44 -0.97 -11.48
N GLY A 38 -16.49 -1.24 -10.56
CA GLY A 38 -15.26 -0.45 -10.46
C GLY A 38 -14.19 -0.83 -11.48
N LEU A 39 -14.08 -2.13 -11.84
CA LEU A 39 -13.01 -2.65 -12.68
C LEU A 39 -12.89 -1.97 -14.06
N PRO A 40 -13.99 -1.62 -14.77
CA PRO A 40 -13.91 -0.90 -16.04
C PRO A 40 -13.20 0.47 -15.94
N HIS A 41 -13.15 1.09 -14.76
CA HIS A 41 -12.51 2.39 -14.54
C HIS A 41 -11.01 2.29 -14.21
N VAL A 42 -10.47 1.08 -13.97
CA VAL A 42 -9.06 0.89 -13.60
C VAL A 42 -8.14 1.05 -14.81
N GLY A 43 -8.61 0.70 -16.02
CA GLY A 43 -7.81 0.74 -17.24
C GLY A 43 -6.73 -0.35 -17.36
N LEU A 44 -6.71 -1.31 -16.42
CA LEU A 44 -5.88 -2.50 -16.42
C LEU A 44 -6.74 -3.73 -16.12
N THR A 45 -6.27 -4.88 -16.58
CA THR A 45 -6.96 -6.16 -16.50
C THR A 45 -6.20 -7.14 -15.61
N GLU A 46 -6.85 -8.25 -15.26
CA GLU A 46 -6.18 -9.38 -14.60
C GLU A 46 -5.04 -9.95 -15.46
N GLN A 47 -5.15 -9.84 -16.79
CA GLN A 47 -4.11 -10.30 -17.71
C GLN A 47 -2.84 -9.47 -17.57
N ASP A 48 -2.94 -8.15 -17.40
CA ASP A 48 -1.78 -7.28 -17.15
C ASP A 48 -1.05 -7.68 -15.86
N VAL A 49 -1.81 -8.07 -14.82
CA VAL A 49 -1.25 -8.58 -13.55
C VAL A 49 -0.52 -9.90 -13.77
N LYS A 50 -1.11 -10.83 -14.54
CA LYS A 50 -0.48 -12.12 -14.89
C LYS A 50 0.80 -11.92 -15.70
N GLU A 51 0.81 -10.97 -16.63
CA GLU A 51 1.99 -10.65 -17.43
C GLU A 51 3.11 -10.03 -16.61
N ALA A 52 2.79 -9.17 -15.65
CA ALA A 52 3.75 -8.65 -14.69
C ALA A 52 4.36 -9.77 -13.83
N HIS A 53 3.52 -10.71 -13.34
CA HIS A 53 3.99 -11.88 -12.60
C HIS A 53 4.90 -12.77 -13.46
N ALA A 54 4.50 -13.07 -14.70
CA ALA A 54 5.29 -13.85 -15.64
C ALA A 54 6.63 -13.17 -15.98
N ARG A 55 6.65 -11.83 -16.07
CA ARG A 55 7.88 -11.06 -16.27
C ARG A 55 8.83 -11.24 -15.09
N LEU A 56 8.36 -11.06 -13.86
CA LEU A 56 9.17 -11.29 -12.65
C LEU A 56 9.71 -12.72 -12.61
N ALA A 57 8.89 -13.72 -12.93
CA ALA A 57 9.32 -15.11 -12.99
C ALA A 57 10.44 -15.35 -14.02
N ARG A 58 10.40 -14.68 -15.18
CA ARG A 58 11.49 -14.75 -16.18
C ARG A 58 12.79 -14.12 -15.69
N PHE A 59 12.70 -13.07 -14.87
CA PHE A 59 13.88 -12.40 -14.29
C PHE A 59 14.43 -13.08 -13.04
N ALA A 60 13.67 -13.97 -12.39
CA ALA A 60 14.10 -14.62 -11.15
C ALA A 60 15.49 -15.32 -11.26
N PRO A 61 15.81 -16.09 -12.33
CA PRO A 61 17.15 -16.67 -12.46
C PRO A 61 18.28 -15.64 -12.61
N TYR A 62 17.98 -14.47 -13.20
CA TYR A 62 18.92 -13.36 -13.27
C TYR A 62 19.11 -12.71 -11.91
N LEU A 63 18.00 -12.40 -11.20
CA LEU A 63 18.02 -11.78 -9.89
C LEU A 63 18.79 -12.63 -8.87
N ALA A 64 18.60 -13.95 -8.88
CA ALA A 64 19.33 -14.89 -8.02
C ALA A 64 20.86 -14.81 -8.20
N LYS A 65 21.33 -14.45 -9.40
CA LYS A 65 22.76 -14.30 -9.72
C LYS A 65 23.26 -12.88 -9.47
N ALA A 66 22.48 -11.88 -9.88
CA ALA A 66 22.85 -10.47 -9.78
C ALA A 66 22.80 -9.96 -8.32
N PHE A 67 21.88 -10.49 -7.52
CA PHE A 67 21.68 -10.17 -6.11
C PHE A 67 21.77 -11.44 -5.28
N PRO A 68 22.97 -11.80 -4.76
CA PRO A 68 23.18 -13.04 -4.02
C PRO A 68 22.24 -13.25 -2.82
N GLU A 69 21.76 -12.17 -2.19
CA GLU A 69 20.77 -12.24 -1.11
C GLU A 69 19.42 -12.84 -1.55
N THR A 70 19.09 -12.80 -2.84
CA THR A 70 17.87 -13.41 -3.41
C THR A 70 18.06 -14.85 -3.86
N ALA A 71 19.28 -15.40 -3.80
CA ALA A 71 19.55 -16.76 -4.27
C ALA A 71 18.76 -17.81 -3.49
N ALA A 72 18.61 -17.63 -2.17
CA ALA A 72 17.86 -18.54 -1.30
C ALA A 72 16.36 -18.59 -1.65
N THR A 73 15.81 -17.54 -2.26
CA THR A 73 14.42 -17.48 -2.73
C THR A 73 14.30 -17.74 -4.23
N GLY A 74 15.37 -18.20 -4.89
CA GLY A 74 15.39 -18.41 -6.34
C GLY A 74 15.23 -17.13 -7.15
N GLY A 75 15.58 -15.97 -6.58
CA GLY A 75 15.42 -14.65 -7.20
C GLY A 75 14.03 -14.03 -7.03
N ILE A 76 13.16 -14.63 -6.22
CA ILE A 76 11.85 -14.06 -5.90
C ILE A 76 12.02 -12.94 -4.87
N ILE A 77 11.51 -11.76 -5.22
CA ILE A 77 11.47 -10.58 -4.36
C ILE A 77 10.13 -10.58 -3.61
N GLU A 78 10.12 -11.10 -2.39
CA GLU A 78 8.95 -11.10 -1.52
C GLU A 78 9.29 -10.80 -0.06
N SER A 79 8.26 -10.42 0.70
CA SER A 79 8.38 -10.05 2.12
C SER A 79 7.46 -10.87 3.02
N GLU A 80 7.89 -11.02 4.26
CA GLU A 80 7.15 -11.69 5.31
C GLU A 80 5.82 -10.98 5.64
N LEU A 81 4.80 -11.79 5.95
CA LEU A 81 3.57 -11.35 6.62
C LEU A 81 3.59 -11.87 8.06
N ALA A 82 3.64 -10.97 9.03
CA ALA A 82 3.80 -11.32 10.45
C ALA A 82 2.60 -10.84 11.28
N ALA A 83 2.10 -11.70 12.17
CA ALA A 83 1.12 -11.27 13.17
C ALA A 83 1.81 -10.41 14.24
N ILE A 84 1.16 -9.32 14.66
CA ILE A 84 1.73 -8.38 15.65
C ILE A 84 0.80 -8.16 16.86
N PRO A 85 0.41 -9.22 17.59
CA PRO A 85 -0.55 -9.13 18.69
C PRO A 85 -0.05 -8.28 19.87
N ALA A 86 1.26 -8.20 20.08
CA ALA A 86 1.85 -7.32 21.09
C ALA A 86 1.62 -5.83 20.75
N MET A 87 1.77 -5.46 19.48
CA MET A 87 1.50 -4.11 19.00
C MET A 87 0.01 -3.79 19.04
N GLN A 88 -0.85 -4.75 18.67
CA GLN A 88 -2.30 -4.60 18.80
C GLN A 88 -2.70 -4.22 20.24
N LYS A 89 -2.25 -4.99 21.23
CA LYS A 89 -2.50 -4.70 22.66
C LYS A 89 -1.97 -3.32 23.08
N ARG A 90 -0.81 -2.92 22.55
CA ARG A 90 -0.23 -1.60 22.83
C ARG A 90 -1.10 -0.47 22.27
N LEU A 91 -1.51 -0.57 21.01
CA LEU A 91 -2.37 0.42 20.36
C LEU A 91 -3.75 0.50 21.02
N GLU A 92 -4.33 -0.63 21.44
CA GLU A 92 -5.60 -0.64 22.15
C GLU A 92 -5.51 0.10 23.49
N LYS A 93 -4.39 -0.09 24.21
CA LYS A 93 -4.12 0.61 25.47
C LYS A 93 -3.91 2.12 25.27
N GLU A 94 -3.14 2.52 24.25
CA GLU A 94 -2.82 3.93 24.00
C GLU A 94 -4.02 4.73 23.53
N ASN A 95 -4.84 4.14 22.67
CA ASN A 95 -5.99 4.82 22.07
C ASN A 95 -7.30 4.60 22.85
N GLY A 96 -7.28 3.75 23.89
CA GLY A 96 -8.47 3.43 24.68
C GLY A 96 -9.59 2.72 23.90
N GLN A 97 -9.26 2.11 22.76
CA GLN A 97 -10.21 1.48 21.84
C GLN A 97 -9.74 0.08 21.46
N LYS A 98 -10.66 -0.88 21.44
CA LYS A 98 -10.36 -2.25 21.03
C LYS A 98 -10.26 -2.36 19.50
N LEU A 99 -9.25 -3.06 19.00
CA LEU A 99 -9.10 -3.37 17.58
C LEU A 99 -9.71 -4.75 17.31
N CYS A 100 -10.74 -4.79 16.46
CA CYS A 100 -11.41 -6.04 16.11
C CYS A 100 -10.52 -6.91 15.19
N GLY A 101 -10.58 -8.24 15.38
CA GLY A 101 -9.81 -9.18 14.57
C GLY A 101 -8.33 -9.28 14.96
N ASN A 102 -7.49 -9.64 13.98
CA ASN A 102 -6.06 -9.83 14.15
C ASN A 102 -5.29 -8.75 13.40
N LEU A 103 -4.33 -8.11 14.07
CA LEU A 103 -3.42 -7.16 13.43
C LEU A 103 -2.22 -7.87 12.81
N TRP A 104 -2.01 -7.65 11.51
CA TRP A 104 -0.89 -8.19 10.74
C TRP A 104 -0.04 -7.06 10.15
N LEU A 105 1.25 -7.33 9.96
CA LEU A 105 2.21 -6.45 9.33
C LEU A 105 2.80 -7.11 8.07
N LYS A 106 2.58 -6.48 6.91
CA LYS A 106 3.29 -6.83 5.66
C LYS A 106 4.62 -6.09 5.63
N LYS A 107 5.73 -6.82 5.74
CA LYS A 107 7.07 -6.25 5.96
C LYS A 107 7.78 -5.85 4.67
N ASP A 108 7.13 -5.03 3.83
CA ASP A 108 7.78 -4.53 2.62
C ASP A 108 9.01 -3.64 2.91
N SER A 109 9.16 -3.16 4.14
CA SER A 109 10.39 -2.56 4.67
C SER A 109 11.60 -3.51 4.74
N HIS A 110 11.38 -4.82 4.55
CA HIS A 110 12.41 -5.86 4.59
C HIS A 110 12.57 -6.56 3.24
N LEU A 111 11.99 -6.01 2.16
CA LEU A 111 12.20 -6.57 0.83
C LEU A 111 13.70 -6.56 0.48
N PRO A 112 14.19 -7.61 -0.20
CA PRO A 112 15.58 -7.63 -0.65
C PRO A 112 15.87 -6.49 -1.63
N ILE A 113 17.15 -6.21 -1.86
CA ILE A 113 17.72 -5.20 -2.77
C ILE A 113 17.57 -3.76 -2.27
N SER A 114 16.37 -3.31 -1.92
CA SER A 114 16.13 -1.89 -1.57
C SER A 114 15.35 -1.64 -0.29
N GLY A 115 15.00 -2.69 0.48
CA GLY A 115 14.44 -2.53 1.83
C GLY A 115 13.15 -1.72 1.91
N SER A 116 12.36 -1.68 0.83
CA SER A 116 11.12 -0.91 0.80
C SER A 116 10.16 -1.42 -0.27
N ILE A 117 8.91 -0.97 -0.21
CA ILE A 117 7.89 -1.25 -1.24
C ILE A 117 8.34 -0.87 -2.66
N LYS A 118 9.33 0.02 -2.81
CA LYS A 118 9.89 0.39 -4.12
C LYS A 118 10.56 -0.78 -4.83
N ALA A 119 10.95 -1.83 -4.10
CA ALA A 119 11.44 -3.07 -4.69
C ALA A 119 10.39 -3.81 -5.54
N ARG A 120 9.11 -3.47 -5.45
CA ARG A 120 8.07 -4.10 -6.29
C ARG A 120 7.93 -3.45 -7.66
N GLY A 121 7.87 -2.12 -7.70
CA GLY A 121 7.60 -1.36 -8.92
C GLY A 121 8.83 -0.81 -9.64
N GLY A 122 9.94 -0.56 -8.93
CA GLY A 122 11.11 0.12 -9.48
C GLY A 122 12.17 -0.79 -10.13
N HIS A 123 12.07 -2.10 -9.96
CA HIS A 123 13.11 -3.07 -10.39
C HIS A 123 12.87 -3.67 -11.79
N LEU A 124 11.75 -3.32 -12.45
CA LEU A 124 11.38 -3.81 -13.79
C LEU A 124 11.53 -2.74 -14.86
#